data_AF-A0A957GBH1-F1
#
_entry.id   AF-A0A957GBH1-F1
#
_cell.length_a   1.000
_cell.length_b   1.000
_cell.length_c   1.000
_cell.angle_alpha   90.00
_cell.angle_beta   90.00
_cell.angle_gamma   90.00
#
_symmetry.space_group_name_H-M   'P 1'
#
loop_
_entity.id
_entity.type
_entity.pdbx_description
1 polymer ?
#
loop_
_entity_poly.entity_id
_entity_poly.type
_entity_poly.pdbx_seq_one_letter_code
_entity_poly.pdbx_strand_id
1 'polypeptide(L)'
;MDHYTPGQPTKTRPQPAHPHPGLLLLLLLLSLGLAGCLGRGQFGPLRATATPRGDFSKSPITVTMSQLAADPYTFRDQLVQVSGTFAPPTMPACSTPYQRGPAVRWTLAADNLLLEVAGYNAIWPRLPEDLPMTVVGIFRRYTGPLGCGKRPPTETIWYLQALHIVSPNPLPLAGPPQPTAGTPIVPPTFPAGTPSPTPDQQTSPTPTLTLTPTGTATLLPGITPSPTGSATPTPTTTATIPAGE
;
A
#
# COMPACT_ATOMS: atom_id res chain seq x y z
N MET A 1 -49.45 106.45 2.73
CA MET A 1 -50.02 105.14 2.37
C MET A 1 -48.87 104.32 1.84
N ASP A 2 -48.12 103.70 2.75
CA ASP A 2 -46.93 102.94 2.41
C ASP A 2 -47.26 101.46 2.54
N HIS A 3 -47.24 100.77 1.39
CA HIS A 3 -47.51 99.36 1.26
C HIS A 3 -46.32 98.54 1.78
N TYR A 4 -46.55 97.74 2.82
CA TYR A 4 -45.60 96.75 3.31
C TYR A 4 -46.04 95.36 2.82
N THR A 5 -45.23 94.75 1.95
CA THR A 5 -45.42 93.37 1.46
C THR A 5 -44.38 92.46 2.12
N PRO A 6 -44.78 91.45 2.92
CA PRO A 6 -43.82 90.49 3.49
C PRO A 6 -43.39 89.44 2.46
N GLY A 7 -42.08 89.26 2.33
CA GLY A 7 -41.44 88.25 1.48
C GLY A 7 -41.59 86.83 2.02
N GLN A 8 -41.81 85.88 1.10
CA GLN A 8 -41.91 84.44 1.37
C GLN A 8 -40.55 83.77 1.63
N PRO A 9 -40.49 82.73 2.48
CA PRO A 9 -39.28 81.94 2.70
C PRO A 9 -38.96 81.00 1.53
N THR A 10 -37.71 81.04 1.08
CA THR A 10 -37.14 80.19 0.03
C THR A 10 -37.04 78.72 0.46
N LYS A 11 -37.70 77.85 -0.30
CA LYS A 11 -37.68 76.39 -0.17
C LYS A 11 -36.42 75.81 -0.81
N THR A 12 -35.41 75.50 -0.01
CA THR A 12 -34.18 74.81 -0.46
C THR A 12 -34.50 73.37 -0.85
N ARG A 13 -34.34 73.06 -2.15
CA ARG A 13 -34.48 71.70 -2.69
C ARG A 13 -33.15 70.95 -2.49
N PRO A 14 -33.13 69.71 -1.97
CA PRO A 14 -31.90 68.94 -1.83
C PRO A 14 -31.37 68.53 -3.22
N GLN A 15 -30.09 68.81 -3.44
CA GLN A 15 -29.34 68.53 -4.65
C GLN A 15 -28.95 67.03 -4.69
N PRO A 16 -29.17 66.30 -5.80
CA PRO A 16 -28.76 64.91 -5.90
C PRO A 16 -27.23 64.81 -5.91
N ALA A 17 -26.68 64.05 -4.97
CA ALA A 17 -25.26 63.77 -4.89
C ALA A 17 -24.81 63.01 -6.13
N HIS A 18 -24.02 63.65 -6.99
CA HIS A 18 -23.35 62.98 -8.10
C HIS A 18 -22.31 62.02 -7.53
N PRO A 19 -22.36 60.72 -7.86
CA PRO A 19 -21.33 59.79 -7.44
C PRO A 19 -20.01 60.17 -8.10
N HIS A 20 -19.01 60.49 -7.27
CA HIS A 20 -17.67 60.81 -7.73
C HIS A 20 -17.09 59.61 -8.52
N PRO A 21 -16.68 59.77 -9.78
CA PRO A 21 -16.17 58.67 -10.61
C PRO A 21 -14.95 57.99 -9.99
N GLY A 22 -14.18 58.72 -9.16
CA GLY A 22 -13.06 58.16 -8.40
C GLY A 22 -13.47 57.17 -7.31
N LEU A 23 -14.62 57.38 -6.65
CA LEU A 23 -15.13 56.44 -5.64
C LEU A 23 -15.61 55.14 -6.31
N LEU A 24 -16.23 55.25 -7.48
CA LEU A 24 -16.75 54.11 -8.23
C LEU A 24 -15.60 53.26 -8.80
N LEU A 25 -14.53 53.89 -9.29
CA LEU A 25 -13.32 53.20 -9.72
C LEU A 25 -12.61 52.50 -8.54
N LEU A 26 -12.53 53.15 -7.37
CA LEU A 26 -11.95 52.57 -6.16
C LEU A 26 -12.74 51.34 -5.68
N LEU A 27 -14.08 51.43 -5.66
CA LEU A 27 -14.97 50.30 -5.33
C LEU A 27 -14.86 49.15 -6.34
N LEU A 28 -14.66 49.46 -7.62
CA LEU A 28 -14.45 48.45 -8.66
C LEU A 28 -13.10 47.74 -8.47
N LEU A 29 -12.03 48.48 -8.21
CA LEU A 29 -10.70 47.90 -7.92
C LEU A 29 -10.70 47.08 -6.63
N LEU A 30 -11.41 47.56 -5.60
CA LEU A 30 -11.57 46.85 -4.34
C LEU A 30 -12.36 45.54 -4.54
N SER A 31 -13.46 45.57 -5.30
CA SER A 31 -14.25 44.37 -5.58
C SER A 31 -13.50 43.34 -6.45
N LEU A 32 -12.71 43.77 -7.44
CA LEU A 32 -11.81 42.89 -8.19
C LEU A 32 -10.69 42.30 -7.30
N GLY A 33 -10.15 43.08 -6.36
CA GLY A 33 -9.16 42.61 -5.40
C GLY A 33 -9.71 41.56 -4.43
N LEU A 34 -10.94 41.73 -3.95
CA LEU A 34 -11.61 40.75 -3.10
C LEU A 34 -12.05 39.49 -3.86
N ALA A 35 -12.50 39.61 -5.11
CA ALA A 35 -12.86 38.45 -5.93
C ALA A 35 -11.63 37.57 -6.29
N GLY A 36 -10.46 38.18 -6.50
CA GLY A 36 -9.21 37.47 -6.75
C GLY A 36 -8.69 36.65 -5.56
N CYS A 37 -9.13 36.96 -4.34
CA CYS A 37 -8.74 36.20 -3.13
C CYS A 37 -9.62 34.99 -2.84
N LEU A 38 -10.87 34.95 -3.34
CA LEU A 38 -11.81 33.85 -3.12
C LEU A 38 -11.68 32.73 -4.17
N GLY A 39 -10.96 32.96 -5.26
CA GLY A 39 -10.73 32.00 -6.35
C GLY A 39 -9.49 31.10 -6.19
N ARG A 40 -8.94 30.94 -4.97
CA ARG A 40 -7.89 29.94 -4.75
C ARG A 40 -8.52 28.57 -4.63
N GLY A 41 -8.61 27.89 -5.78
CA GLY A 41 -8.74 26.44 -5.84
C GLY A 41 -7.81 25.80 -4.82
N GLN A 42 -8.39 24.94 -3.99
CA GLN A 42 -7.82 24.40 -2.77
C GLN A 42 -6.63 23.49 -3.07
N PHE A 43 -5.46 24.07 -3.32
CA PHE A 43 -4.16 23.40 -3.27
C PHE A 43 -3.70 23.23 -1.81
N GLY A 44 -4.59 22.73 -0.96
CA GLY A 44 -4.18 22.21 0.34
C GLY A 44 -3.31 20.97 0.12
N PRO A 45 -2.32 20.70 0.97
CA PRO A 45 -1.70 19.37 0.96
C PRO A 45 -2.82 18.35 1.11
N LEU A 46 -2.97 17.45 0.14
CA LEU A 46 -3.79 16.25 0.27
C LEU A 46 -3.24 15.54 1.51
N ARG A 47 -3.94 15.71 2.64
CA ARG A 47 -3.55 15.04 3.88
C ARG A 47 -3.74 13.56 3.61
N ALA A 48 -2.65 12.80 3.69
CA ALA A 48 -2.76 11.36 3.76
C ALA A 48 -3.73 11.04 4.91
N THR A 49 -4.79 10.30 4.62
CA THR A 49 -5.68 9.79 5.67
C THR A 49 -4.81 9.04 6.67
N ALA A 50 -4.76 9.51 7.92
CA ALA A 50 -3.97 8.89 8.96
C ALA A 50 -4.41 7.42 9.07
N THR A 51 -3.48 6.50 8.82
CA THR A 51 -3.74 5.08 8.97
C THR A 51 -3.95 4.81 10.47
N PRO A 52 -5.09 4.26 10.89
CA PRO A 52 -5.37 4.03 12.32
C PRO A 52 -4.23 3.22 12.94
N ARG A 53 -3.67 3.61 14.09
CA ARG A 53 -2.72 2.71 14.79
C ARG A 53 -3.48 1.43 15.13
N GLY A 54 -3.02 0.30 14.61
CA GLY A 54 -3.60 -1.00 14.94
C GLY A 54 -3.34 -1.35 16.41
N ASP A 55 -4.15 -2.24 16.98
CA ASP A 55 -3.94 -2.76 18.32
C ASP A 55 -2.70 -3.67 18.33
N PHE A 56 -1.59 -3.20 18.91
CA PHE A 56 -0.33 -3.96 18.99
C PHE A 56 -0.30 -4.99 20.14
N SER A 57 -1.43 -5.17 20.81
CA SER A 57 -1.59 -6.04 21.99
C SER A 57 -1.97 -7.49 21.65
N LYS A 58 -2.18 -7.80 20.36
CA LYS A 58 -2.55 -9.14 19.88
C LYS A 58 -1.35 -9.87 19.29
N SER A 59 -1.28 -11.18 19.54
CA SER A 59 -0.36 -12.07 18.83
C SER A 59 -0.65 -12.06 17.32
N PRO A 60 0.37 -12.12 16.46
CA PRO A 60 0.17 -12.18 15.01
C PRO A 60 -0.66 -13.40 14.61
N ILE A 61 -1.62 -13.20 13.71
CA ILE A 61 -2.38 -14.29 13.10
C ILE A 61 -1.57 -14.78 11.90
N THR A 62 -1.27 -16.08 11.85
CA THR A 62 -0.63 -16.69 10.68
C THR A 62 -1.66 -16.81 9.55
N VAL A 63 -1.39 -16.20 8.39
CA VAL A 63 -2.31 -16.14 7.25
C VAL A 63 -1.54 -16.42 5.95
N THR A 64 -2.14 -17.16 5.03
CA THR A 64 -1.57 -17.38 3.68
C THR A 64 -1.89 -16.22 2.73
N MET A 65 -1.11 -16.07 1.66
CA MET A 65 -1.44 -15.05 0.63
C MET A 65 -2.77 -15.31 -0.05
N SER A 66 -3.11 -16.58 -0.29
CA SER A 66 -4.41 -16.97 -0.85
C SER A 66 -5.58 -16.56 0.04
N GLN A 67 -5.45 -16.65 1.36
CA GLN A 67 -6.47 -16.17 2.31
C GLN A 67 -6.61 -14.64 2.26
N LEU A 68 -5.49 -13.90 2.24
CA LEU A 68 -5.52 -12.44 2.12
C LEU A 68 -6.14 -11.98 0.80
N ALA A 69 -5.87 -12.68 -0.30
CA ALA A 69 -6.43 -12.37 -1.61
C ALA A 69 -7.91 -12.72 -1.73
N ALA A 70 -8.34 -13.84 -1.11
CA ALA A 70 -9.72 -14.29 -1.15
C ALA A 70 -10.67 -13.40 -0.33
N ASP A 71 -10.24 -12.94 0.85
CA ASP A 71 -11.05 -12.06 1.71
C ASP A 71 -10.20 -11.01 2.43
N PRO A 72 -9.78 -9.94 1.72
CA PRO A 72 -8.90 -8.92 2.30
C PRO A 72 -9.58 -8.08 3.38
N TYR A 73 -10.91 -8.00 3.38
CA TYR A 73 -11.66 -7.18 4.34
C TYR A 73 -11.64 -7.79 5.74
N THR A 74 -11.67 -9.11 5.84
CA THR A 74 -11.58 -9.81 7.14
C THR A 74 -10.27 -9.51 7.86
N PHE A 75 -9.15 -9.43 7.14
CA PHE A 75 -7.83 -9.19 7.72
C PHE A 75 -7.44 -7.71 7.82
N ARG A 76 -8.32 -6.81 7.39
CA ARG A 76 -8.05 -5.37 7.38
C ARG A 76 -7.72 -4.86 8.79
N ASP A 77 -6.63 -4.10 8.88
CA ASP A 77 -6.13 -3.46 10.09
C ASP A 77 -5.74 -4.46 11.21
N GLN A 78 -5.55 -5.74 10.86
CA GLN A 78 -5.08 -6.78 11.77
C GLN A 78 -3.57 -7.02 11.67
N LEU A 79 -2.99 -7.50 12.78
CA LEU A 79 -1.60 -7.96 12.83
C LEU A 79 -1.52 -9.38 12.27
N VAL A 80 -0.85 -9.53 11.13
CA VAL A 80 -0.72 -10.80 10.41
C VAL A 80 0.74 -11.19 10.23
N GLN A 81 0.98 -12.49 10.20
CA GLN A 81 2.25 -13.11 9.83
C GLN A 81 2.07 -13.83 8.50
N VAL A 82 2.83 -13.41 7.49
CA VAL A 82 2.75 -13.92 6.12
C VAL A 82 4.12 -14.41 5.68
N SER A 83 4.16 -15.56 5.02
CA SER A 83 5.36 -16.10 4.40
C SER A 83 5.28 -16.01 2.88
N GLY A 84 6.42 -15.81 2.23
CA GLY A 84 6.57 -15.79 0.79
C GLY A 84 8.04 -15.64 0.39
N THR A 85 8.31 -15.45 -0.89
CA THR A 85 9.64 -15.10 -1.37
C THR A 85 9.75 -13.61 -1.64
N PHE A 86 10.90 -13.01 -1.38
CA PHE A 86 11.18 -11.63 -1.71
C PHE A 86 11.17 -11.42 -3.24
N ALA A 87 10.49 -10.38 -3.69
CA ALA A 87 10.55 -9.94 -5.07
C ALA A 87 10.68 -8.41 -5.15
N PRO A 88 11.29 -7.87 -6.22
CA PRO A 88 11.32 -6.44 -6.47
C PRO A 88 9.89 -5.89 -6.65
N PRO A 89 9.66 -4.61 -6.32
CA PRO A 89 8.34 -4.01 -6.46
C PRO A 89 7.91 -3.99 -7.93
N THR A 90 6.65 -4.31 -8.18
CA THR A 90 6.06 -4.22 -9.54
C THR A 90 5.92 -2.77 -9.99
N MET A 91 5.73 -1.84 -9.06
CA MET A 91 5.60 -0.42 -9.37
C MET A 91 6.97 0.23 -9.55
N PRO A 92 7.20 0.99 -10.64
CA PRO A 92 8.46 1.69 -10.86
C PRO A 92 8.75 2.64 -9.69
N ALA A 93 10.01 2.64 -9.22
CA ALA A 93 10.44 3.52 -8.16
C ALA A 93 10.34 4.99 -8.62
N CYS A 94 9.38 5.73 -8.08
CA CYS A 94 9.32 7.17 -8.27
C CYS A 94 10.56 7.83 -7.63
N SER A 95 11.19 8.77 -8.34
CA SER A 95 12.14 9.67 -7.71
C SER A 95 11.42 10.58 -6.71
N THR A 96 11.96 10.66 -5.50
CA THR A 96 11.51 11.66 -4.52
C THR A 96 11.75 13.06 -5.10
N PRO A 97 10.88 14.06 -4.84
CA PRO A 97 9.80 14.12 -3.83
C PRO A 97 8.38 13.80 -4.34
N TYR A 98 8.20 13.37 -5.59
CA TYR A 98 6.86 13.33 -6.22
C TYR A 98 6.11 12.00 -6.07
N GLN A 99 6.47 11.17 -5.10
CA GLN A 99 5.74 9.94 -4.81
C GLN A 99 4.51 10.22 -3.95
N ARG A 100 3.35 9.67 -4.34
CA ARG A 100 2.12 9.68 -3.53
C ARG A 100 1.70 8.26 -3.16
N GLY A 101 1.09 8.12 -1.99
CA GLY A 101 0.64 6.85 -1.43
C GLY A 101 1.65 6.19 -0.50
N PRO A 102 1.38 4.96 -0.04
CA PRO A 102 2.28 4.22 0.83
C PRO A 102 3.62 3.94 0.13
N ALA A 103 4.68 3.89 0.92
CA ALA A 103 6.03 3.59 0.44
C ALA A 103 6.21 2.07 0.25
N VAL A 104 5.42 1.48 -0.64
CA VAL A 104 5.60 0.09 -1.09
C VAL A 104 6.86 0.03 -1.94
N ARG A 105 7.88 -0.69 -1.47
CA ARG A 105 9.22 -0.73 -2.08
C ARG A 105 9.68 -2.15 -2.43
N TRP A 106 8.91 -3.16 -2.05
CA TRP A 106 9.18 -4.57 -2.34
C TRP A 106 7.91 -5.38 -2.20
N THR A 107 7.93 -6.62 -2.66
CA THR A 107 6.79 -7.54 -2.64
C THR A 107 7.19 -8.86 -2.00
N LEU A 108 6.21 -9.55 -1.44
CA LEU A 108 6.29 -10.97 -1.15
C LEU A 108 5.51 -11.72 -2.22
N ALA A 109 6.09 -12.79 -2.77
CA ALA A 109 5.46 -13.66 -3.75
C ALA A 109 5.17 -15.05 -3.15
N ALA A 110 3.98 -15.60 -3.38
CA ALA A 110 3.64 -16.99 -3.09
C ALA A 110 2.40 -17.38 -3.90
N ASP A 111 2.29 -18.64 -4.34
CA ASP A 111 1.12 -19.15 -5.06
C ASP A 111 0.70 -18.30 -6.29
N ASN A 112 1.67 -17.73 -7.01
CA ASN A 112 1.47 -16.75 -8.12
C ASN A 112 0.75 -15.45 -7.71
N LEU A 113 0.67 -15.16 -6.41
CA LEU A 113 0.16 -13.90 -5.87
C LEU A 113 1.33 -13.02 -5.43
N LEU A 114 1.14 -11.72 -5.58
CA LEU A 114 2.07 -10.70 -5.11
C LEU A 114 1.40 -9.89 -4.00
N LEU A 115 2.08 -9.79 -2.86
CA LEU A 115 1.69 -8.95 -1.75
C LEU A 115 2.66 -7.76 -1.66
N GLU A 116 2.14 -6.57 -1.91
CA GLU A 116 2.87 -5.32 -1.73
C GLU A 116 3.26 -5.10 -0.27
N VAL A 117 4.53 -4.76 -0.01
CA VAL A 117 5.03 -4.52 1.34
C VAL A 117 5.65 -3.12 1.46
N ALA A 118 5.25 -2.41 2.52
CA ALA A 118 5.78 -1.11 2.90
C ALA A 118 6.60 -1.22 4.19
N GLY A 119 7.75 -0.55 4.23
CA GLY A 119 8.69 -0.59 5.35
C GLY A 119 10.04 -1.20 4.94
N TYR A 120 11.03 -1.14 5.84
CA TYR A 120 12.38 -1.70 5.58
C TYR A 120 13.06 -1.16 4.31
N ASN A 121 12.77 0.09 3.95
CA ASN A 121 13.20 0.74 2.69
C ASN A 121 14.72 0.83 2.50
N ALA A 122 15.51 0.72 3.57
CA ALA A 122 16.97 0.82 3.50
C ALA A 122 17.67 -0.51 3.17
N ILE A 123 17.01 -1.65 3.42
CA ILE A 123 17.64 -2.97 3.36
C ILE A 123 17.26 -3.77 2.11
N TRP A 124 16.07 -3.56 1.54
CA TRP A 124 15.61 -4.33 0.38
C TRP A 124 16.53 -4.27 -0.85
N PRO A 125 17.29 -3.19 -1.16
CA PRO A 125 18.19 -3.20 -2.32
C PRO A 125 19.37 -4.17 -2.16
N ARG A 126 19.57 -4.70 -0.95
CA ARG A 126 20.67 -5.61 -0.60
C ARG A 126 20.20 -7.04 -0.39
N LEU A 127 18.90 -7.29 -0.46
CA LEU A 127 18.36 -8.64 -0.32
C LEU A 127 18.48 -9.38 -1.66
N PRO A 128 18.89 -10.66 -1.65
CA PRO A 128 18.83 -11.48 -2.84
C PRO A 128 17.38 -11.66 -3.26
N GLU A 129 17.13 -11.65 -4.57
CA GLU A 129 15.85 -12.05 -5.15
C GLU A 129 15.49 -13.49 -4.74
N ASP A 130 14.19 -13.79 -4.68
CA ASP A 130 13.64 -15.08 -4.29
C ASP A 130 13.98 -15.55 -2.86
N LEU A 131 14.48 -14.66 -2.00
CA LEU A 131 14.75 -14.98 -0.60
C LEU A 131 13.46 -15.39 0.12
N PRO A 132 13.32 -16.63 0.66
CA PRO A 132 12.17 -16.99 1.47
C PRO A 132 12.17 -16.16 2.76
N MET A 133 11.05 -15.51 3.04
CA MET A 133 10.87 -14.64 4.19
C MET A 133 9.53 -14.83 4.86
N THR A 134 9.51 -14.60 6.16
CA THR A 134 8.30 -14.52 6.99
C THR A 134 8.27 -13.14 7.64
N VAL A 135 7.20 -12.40 7.38
CA VAL A 135 7.06 -11.00 7.75
C VAL A 135 5.82 -10.83 8.60
N VAL A 136 5.98 -10.12 9.71
CA VAL A 136 4.87 -9.68 10.55
C VAL A 136 4.60 -8.21 10.25
N GLY A 137 3.35 -7.90 10.01
CA GLY A 137 2.92 -6.54 9.68
C GLY A 137 1.44 -6.33 9.90
N ILE A 138 0.98 -5.10 9.67
CA ILE A 138 -0.44 -4.79 9.68
C ILE A 138 -0.93 -4.81 8.24
N PHE A 139 -1.98 -5.59 7.96
CA PHE A 139 -2.57 -5.61 6.62
C PHE A 139 -3.49 -4.40 6.43
N ARG A 140 -3.19 -3.55 5.45
CA ARG A 140 -3.80 -2.23 5.29
C ARG A 140 -4.45 -2.07 3.93
N ARG A 141 -5.49 -1.23 3.90
CA ARG A 141 -6.05 -0.67 2.67
C ARG A 141 -5.68 0.80 2.56
N TYR A 142 -5.14 1.20 1.43
CA TYR A 142 -4.99 2.61 1.07
C TYR A 142 -5.97 2.96 -0.05
N THR A 143 -6.62 4.12 0.06
CA THR A 143 -7.41 4.72 -1.01
C THR A 143 -6.99 6.17 -1.15
N GLY A 144 -6.46 6.54 -2.31
CA GLY A 144 -5.95 7.89 -2.55
C GLY A 144 -5.04 7.96 -3.77
N PRO A 145 -4.39 9.12 -4.00
CA PRO A 145 -3.45 9.27 -5.12
C PRO A 145 -2.28 8.29 -4.98
N LEU A 146 -2.02 7.50 -6.02
CA LEU A 146 -0.96 6.48 -6.04
C LEU A 146 -0.06 6.65 -7.27
N GLY A 147 1.25 6.64 -7.07
CA GLY A 147 2.24 6.73 -8.15
C GLY A 147 3.00 8.04 -8.18
N CYS A 148 3.56 8.36 -9.35
CA CYS A 148 4.50 9.47 -9.52
C CYS A 148 3.83 10.73 -10.09
N GLY A 149 4.35 11.90 -9.69
CA GLY A 149 4.03 13.18 -10.31
C GLY A 149 3.12 14.06 -9.47
N LYS A 150 2.68 15.18 -10.06
CA LYS A 150 1.92 16.22 -9.35
C LYS A 150 0.45 15.84 -9.10
N ARG A 151 -0.14 15.00 -9.94
CA ARG A 151 -1.54 14.53 -9.87
C ARG A 151 -1.65 13.07 -10.31
N PRO A 152 -1.19 12.11 -9.49
CA PRO A 152 -1.39 10.71 -9.79
C PRO A 152 -2.88 10.32 -9.73
N PRO A 153 -3.29 9.24 -10.42
CA PRO A 153 -4.64 8.71 -10.31
C PRO A 153 -4.95 8.30 -8.87
N THR A 154 -6.24 8.34 -8.51
CA THR A 154 -6.72 7.82 -7.24
C THR A 154 -6.97 6.33 -7.40
N GLU A 155 -6.30 5.52 -6.59
CA GLU A 155 -6.38 4.07 -6.63
C GLU A 155 -6.65 3.51 -5.23
N THR A 156 -7.09 2.26 -5.19
CA THR A 156 -7.21 1.50 -3.94
C THR A 156 -6.29 0.30 -4.00
N ILE A 157 -5.38 0.19 -3.04
CA ILE A 157 -4.44 -0.93 -2.92
C ILE A 157 -4.48 -1.54 -1.53
N TRP A 158 -4.15 -2.82 -1.50
CA TRP A 158 -3.92 -3.59 -0.28
C TRP A 158 -2.43 -3.85 -0.14
N TYR A 159 -1.90 -3.62 1.04
CA TYR A 159 -0.47 -3.79 1.29
C TYR A 159 -0.22 -4.22 2.74
N LEU A 160 0.91 -4.88 2.96
CA LEU A 160 1.40 -5.20 4.28
C LEU A 160 2.31 -4.06 4.77
N GLN A 161 1.94 -3.41 5.87
CA GLN A 161 2.84 -2.50 6.57
C GLN A 161 3.74 -3.33 7.49
N ALA A 162 4.95 -3.66 7.01
CA ALA A 162 5.88 -4.51 7.73
C ALA A 162 6.33 -3.84 9.04
N LEU A 163 6.27 -4.61 10.13
CA LEU A 163 6.73 -4.21 11.46
C LEU A 163 8.04 -4.91 11.82
N HIS A 164 8.13 -6.21 11.54
CA HIS A 164 9.37 -6.98 11.71
C HIS A 164 9.44 -8.19 10.79
N ILE A 165 10.67 -8.63 10.50
CA ILE A 165 10.95 -9.84 9.75
C ILE A 165 11.27 -10.94 10.77
N VAL A 166 10.49 -12.01 10.76
CA VAL A 166 10.64 -13.15 11.68
C VAL A 166 11.71 -14.10 11.15
N SER A 167 11.73 -14.30 9.84
CA SER A 167 12.69 -15.16 9.15
C SER A 167 13.01 -14.58 7.77
N PRO A 168 14.27 -14.62 7.31
CA PRO A 168 15.45 -15.09 8.04
C PRO A 168 15.94 -14.04 9.05
N ASN A 169 16.51 -14.50 10.16
CA ASN A 169 17.16 -13.65 11.15
C ASN A 169 18.49 -14.32 11.59
N PRO A 170 19.67 -13.75 11.25
CA PRO A 170 19.88 -12.47 10.57
C PRO A 170 19.52 -12.51 9.07
N LEU A 171 19.33 -11.33 8.47
CA LEU A 171 19.12 -11.20 7.03
C LEU A 171 20.42 -11.46 6.26
N PRO A 172 20.39 -12.23 5.16
CA PRO A 172 21.53 -12.44 4.29
C PRO A 172 21.71 -11.22 3.37
N LEU A 173 22.26 -10.14 3.92
CA LEU A 173 22.53 -8.93 3.16
C LEU A 173 23.72 -9.17 2.23
N ALA A 174 23.54 -8.92 0.93
CA ALA A 174 24.67 -8.79 0.02
C ALA A 174 25.53 -7.60 0.48
N GLY A 175 26.79 -7.87 0.81
CA GLY A 175 27.78 -6.82 1.08
C GLY A 175 28.00 -5.95 -0.16
N PRO A 176 28.65 -4.77 -0.02
CA PRO A 176 29.30 -4.18 -1.19
C PRO A 176 30.20 -5.24 -1.86
N PRO A 177 30.45 -5.18 -3.19
CA PRO A 177 31.41 -6.08 -3.82
C PRO A 177 32.69 -6.09 -2.99
N GLN A 178 32.94 -7.21 -2.31
CA GLN A 178 34.15 -7.37 -1.52
C GLN A 178 35.31 -7.28 -2.51
N PRO A 179 36.29 -6.39 -2.32
CA PRO A 179 37.46 -6.38 -3.18
C PRO A 179 38.05 -7.78 -3.18
N THR A 180 38.15 -8.37 -4.36
CA THR A 180 38.80 -9.65 -4.63
C THR A 180 40.14 -9.69 -3.89
N ALA A 181 40.35 -10.79 -3.17
CA ALA A 181 41.48 -11.11 -2.31
C ALA A 181 42.77 -10.30 -2.54
N GLY A 182 43.17 -9.55 -1.51
CA GLY A 182 44.51 -9.02 -1.34
C GLY A 182 44.95 -9.23 0.11
N THR A 183 45.79 -10.25 0.32
CA THR A 183 46.61 -10.53 1.51
C THR A 183 45.91 -11.21 2.71
N PRO A 184 46.38 -12.39 3.16
CA PRO A 184 45.87 -13.02 4.36
C PRO A 184 46.25 -12.19 5.60
N ILE A 185 45.25 -11.75 6.35
CA ILE A 185 45.44 -11.22 7.70
C ILE A 185 45.72 -12.42 8.60
N VAL A 186 46.95 -12.52 9.09
CA VAL A 186 47.36 -13.49 10.10
C VAL A 186 46.54 -13.23 11.38
N PRO A 187 45.79 -14.21 11.92
CA PRO A 187 45.09 -14.03 13.18
C PRO A 187 46.10 -13.86 14.33
N PRO A 188 45.83 -13.00 15.33
CA PRO A 188 46.71 -12.86 16.48
C PRO A 188 46.80 -14.19 17.24
N THR A 189 48.03 -14.65 17.46
CA THR A 189 48.35 -15.84 18.26
C THR A 189 48.00 -15.56 19.72
N PHE A 190 46.94 -16.17 20.24
CA PHE A 190 46.70 -16.25 21.67
C PHE A 190 47.53 -17.40 22.26
N PRO A 191 48.19 -17.21 23.43
CA PRO A 191 48.96 -18.28 24.05
C PRO A 191 48.04 -19.44 24.46
N ALA A 192 48.47 -20.65 24.10
CA ALA A 192 47.78 -21.90 24.36
C ALA A 192 47.62 -22.15 25.87
N GLY A 193 46.38 -22.07 26.34
CA GLY A 193 45.96 -22.69 27.59
C GLY A 193 45.67 -24.18 27.37
N THR A 194 46.22 -24.99 28.25
CA THR A 194 46.17 -26.45 28.42
C THR A 194 44.82 -27.12 28.06
N PRO A 195 44.80 -28.33 27.47
CA PRO A 195 43.57 -29.04 27.09
C PRO A 195 42.80 -29.57 28.32
N SER A 196 41.47 -29.49 28.25
CA SER A 196 40.52 -30.16 29.15
C SER A 196 39.38 -30.75 28.30
N PRO A 197 38.77 -31.89 28.70
CA PRO A 197 38.37 -32.94 27.78
C PRO A 197 37.05 -32.69 27.05
N THR A 198 36.96 -33.33 25.89
CA THR A 198 35.80 -33.62 25.04
C THR A 198 34.46 -33.66 25.77
N PRO A 199 33.47 -32.85 25.34
CA PRO A 199 32.07 -33.20 25.46
C PRO A 199 31.65 -34.04 24.25
N ASP A 200 31.09 -35.21 24.53
CA ASP A 200 30.54 -36.16 23.57
C ASP A 200 29.67 -35.50 22.49
N GLN A 201 29.84 -35.95 21.25
CA GLN A 201 28.84 -35.77 20.20
C GLN A 201 27.54 -36.43 20.66
N GLN A 202 26.59 -35.63 21.13
CA GLN A 202 25.21 -36.07 21.21
C GLN A 202 24.63 -36.06 19.80
N THR A 203 24.69 -37.21 19.13
CA THR A 203 23.91 -37.52 17.94
C THR A 203 22.44 -37.36 18.29
N SER A 204 21.86 -36.21 17.94
CA SER A 204 20.41 -36.04 17.94
C SER A 204 19.84 -36.94 16.83
N PRO A 205 18.94 -37.89 17.13
CA PRO A 205 18.30 -38.65 16.08
C PRO A 205 17.42 -37.71 15.25
N THR A 206 17.71 -37.61 13.96
CA THR A 206 16.78 -37.08 12.97
C THR A 206 15.46 -37.85 13.09
N PRO A 207 14.30 -37.22 13.35
CA PRO A 207 13.04 -37.92 13.31
C PRO A 207 12.75 -38.33 11.86
N THR A 208 12.86 -39.62 11.58
CA THR A 208 12.33 -40.23 10.36
C THR A 208 10.81 -40.16 10.42
N LEU A 209 10.21 -39.31 9.59
CA LEU A 209 8.76 -39.33 9.36
C LEU A 209 8.39 -40.61 8.59
N THR A 210 7.94 -41.63 9.30
CA THR A 210 7.24 -42.77 8.70
C THR A 210 5.79 -42.35 8.44
N LEU A 211 5.47 -42.08 7.18
CA LEU A 211 4.07 -41.98 6.74
C LEU A 211 3.47 -43.38 6.75
N THR A 212 2.69 -43.71 7.78
CA THR A 212 1.80 -44.87 7.75
C THR A 212 0.54 -44.47 6.99
N PRO A 213 0.20 -45.09 5.85
CA PRO A 213 -1.12 -44.92 5.26
C PRO A 213 -2.13 -45.66 6.14
N THR A 214 -2.80 -44.94 7.05
CA THR A 214 -4.00 -45.45 7.73
C THR A 214 -5.17 -45.37 6.75
N GLY A 215 -5.22 -46.35 5.85
CA GLY A 215 -6.43 -46.67 5.11
C GLY A 215 -7.36 -47.48 6.00
N THR A 216 -8.43 -46.87 6.52
CA THR A 216 -9.66 -47.59 6.84
C THR A 216 -10.83 -46.62 6.63
N ALA A 217 -11.33 -46.57 5.39
CA ALA A 217 -12.62 -45.98 5.11
C ALA A 217 -13.70 -46.96 5.61
N THR A 218 -14.30 -46.66 6.75
CA THR A 218 -15.55 -47.28 7.17
C THR A 218 -16.65 -46.81 6.23
N LEU A 219 -17.14 -47.71 5.38
CA LEU A 219 -18.29 -47.48 4.53
C LEU A 219 -19.53 -47.29 5.42
N LEU A 220 -20.07 -46.07 5.46
CA LEU A 220 -21.48 -45.87 5.82
C LEU A 220 -22.32 -46.17 4.57
N PRO A 221 -23.29 -47.10 4.62
CA PRO A 221 -24.28 -47.24 3.56
C PRO A 221 -25.31 -46.12 3.68
N GLY A 222 -25.43 -45.31 2.63
CA GLY A 222 -26.60 -44.46 2.41
C GLY A 222 -26.32 -42.97 2.29
N ILE A 223 -25.82 -42.54 1.13
CA ILE A 223 -26.31 -41.35 0.43
C ILE A 223 -25.91 -41.46 -1.04
N THR A 224 -26.92 -41.65 -1.88
CA THR A 224 -26.86 -41.67 -3.34
C THR A 224 -26.31 -40.34 -3.86
N PRO A 225 -25.31 -40.32 -4.77
CA PRO A 225 -24.91 -39.10 -5.46
C PRO A 225 -25.97 -38.72 -6.50
N SER A 226 -26.49 -37.49 -6.42
CA SER A 226 -27.23 -36.86 -7.53
C SER A 226 -26.30 -35.88 -8.24
N PRO A 227 -25.83 -36.16 -9.47
CA PRO A 227 -25.13 -35.17 -10.27
C PRO A 227 -26.16 -34.22 -10.89
N THR A 228 -26.32 -33.02 -10.32
CA THR A 228 -26.99 -31.92 -11.03
C THR A 228 -25.94 -31.19 -11.87
N GLY A 229 -25.69 -31.71 -13.06
CA GLY A 229 -25.01 -30.98 -14.13
C GLY A 229 -26.01 -30.02 -14.78
N SER A 230 -25.76 -28.72 -14.66
CA SER A 230 -26.49 -27.70 -15.42
C SER A 230 -25.72 -27.41 -16.71
N ALA A 231 -26.10 -28.08 -17.80
CA ALA A 231 -25.62 -27.76 -19.14
C ALA A 231 -26.39 -26.54 -19.68
N THR A 232 -25.67 -25.50 -20.09
CA THR A 232 -26.22 -24.39 -20.87
C THR A 232 -26.08 -24.74 -22.36
N PRO A 233 -27.16 -24.78 -23.16
CA PRO A 233 -27.06 -24.95 -24.60
C PRO A 233 -26.82 -23.59 -25.30
N THR A 234 -25.83 -23.53 -26.19
CA THR A 234 -25.60 -22.41 -27.11
C THR A 234 -25.34 -22.99 -28.52
N PRO A 235 -25.93 -22.42 -29.58
CA PRO A 235 -26.42 -23.17 -30.75
C PRO A 235 -25.38 -23.57 -31.80
N THR A 236 -25.76 -24.63 -32.51
CA THR A 236 -25.14 -25.23 -33.70
C THR A 236 -25.14 -24.28 -34.90
N THR A 237 -23.97 -23.99 -35.45
CA THR A 237 -23.82 -23.43 -36.80
C THR A 237 -23.82 -24.57 -37.81
N THR A 238 -24.92 -24.75 -38.54
CA THR A 238 -24.99 -25.68 -39.68
C THR A 238 -24.28 -25.06 -40.87
N ALA A 239 -23.17 -25.66 -41.29
CA ALA A 239 -22.57 -25.41 -42.60
C ALA A 239 -23.26 -26.28 -43.64
N THR A 240 -24.01 -25.64 -44.54
CA THR A 240 -24.61 -26.26 -45.72
C THR A 240 -23.53 -26.51 -46.77
N ILE A 241 -23.31 -27.77 -47.12
CA ILE A 241 -22.52 -28.21 -48.28
C ILE A 241 -23.48 -28.28 -49.48
N PRO A 242 -23.25 -27.55 -50.59
CA PRO A 242 -23.97 -27.79 -51.84
C PRO A 242 -23.39 -28.99 -52.59
N ALA A 243 -24.28 -29.85 -53.09
CA ALA A 243 -23.95 -30.95 -53.99
C ALA A 243 -24.31 -30.57 -55.44
N GLY A 244 -23.30 -30.62 -56.32
CA GLY A 244 -23.38 -31.06 -57.71
C GLY A 244 -23.91 -30.09 -58.77
N GLU A 245 -23.03 -29.65 -59.67
CA GLU A 245 -23.04 -30.00 -61.11
C GLU A 245 -21.63 -29.91 -61.70
#